data_AF-A0A542YM20-F1
#
_entry.id   AF-A0A542YM20-F1
#
_cell.length_a   1.000
_cell.length_b   1.000
_cell.length_c   1.000
_cell.angle_alpha   90.00
_cell.angle_beta   90.00
_cell.angle_gamma   90.00
#
_symmetry.space_group_name_H-M   'P 1'
#
loop_
_entity.id
_entity.type
_entity.pdbx_description
1 polymer ?
#
loop_
_entity_poly.entity_id
_entity_poly.type
_entity_poly.pdbx_seq_one_letter_code
_entity_poly.pdbx_strand_id
1 'polypeptide(L)'
;MARSTVLTRVAVGALAAALTLTACSDDGGGDGGTGSGSTNGGSDAPADTGARATGDGSSGTGAPPADDAQTTTEPPAQALELPRGGTEFFPEYRLFGYSGAPGSEGLGRLGIGDLDERVVELEERGEEFADDREVMPVLELIATVVHGTPGQDGMFRTHLPDEVVQDHLDAARRHDGILLLNIQPGRADFVDELKYWEKWLEEPDVGVALDPEWAVEEGQIPGNVYGRTTGAELDECAAFLSDIVQEHGLPEKVMVYHQVHTSVVQDEQDLEAHEGVAIIKSVDGIGPPGDKIATYNLVNENKPEHVVPGFKLFYEEDAEWGPLMTAEEVLALDPEPEYILFE
;
A
#
# COMPACT_ATOMS: atom_id res chain seq x y z
N MET A 1 -22.76 45.04 -26.77
CA MET A 1 -22.06 44.66 -25.54
C MET A 1 -22.15 43.15 -25.42
N ALA A 2 -21.12 42.43 -25.84
CA ALA A 2 -21.00 40.99 -25.65
C ALA A 2 -19.55 40.75 -25.21
N ARG A 3 -19.37 40.32 -23.97
CA ARG A 3 -18.07 39.95 -23.39
C ARG A 3 -17.82 38.49 -23.77
N SER A 4 -16.75 38.25 -24.51
CA SER A 4 -16.20 36.91 -24.75
C SER A 4 -15.11 36.69 -23.72
N THR A 5 -15.32 35.68 -22.87
CA THR A 5 -14.36 35.24 -21.85
C THR A 5 -13.44 34.21 -22.50
N VAL A 6 -12.14 34.51 -22.50
CA VAL A 6 -11.08 33.62 -22.97
C VAL A 6 -10.76 32.65 -21.83
N LEU A 7 -11.02 31.36 -22.03
CA LEU A 7 -10.49 30.28 -21.20
C LEU A 7 -9.05 30.00 -21.63
N THR A 8 -8.10 30.22 -20.74
CA THR A 8 -6.71 29.80 -20.91
C THR A 8 -6.59 28.34 -20.52
N ARG A 9 -6.36 27.46 -21.50
CA ARG A 9 -5.95 26.07 -21.27
C ARG A 9 -4.50 26.06 -20.77
N VAL A 10 -4.27 25.59 -19.56
CA VAL A 10 -2.94 25.20 -19.09
C VAL A 10 -2.71 23.78 -19.59
N ALA A 11 -1.69 23.60 -20.43
CA ALA A 11 -1.26 22.29 -20.89
C ALA A 11 -0.31 21.72 -19.82
N VAL A 12 -0.75 20.65 -19.14
CA VAL A 12 0.14 19.78 -18.36
C VAL A 12 0.74 18.80 -19.35
N GLY A 13 2.06 18.86 -19.53
CA GLY A 13 2.78 17.93 -20.39
C GLY A 13 3.12 16.67 -19.60
N ALA A 14 2.47 15.56 -19.91
CA ALA A 14 2.89 14.23 -19.48
C ALA A 14 4.20 13.89 -20.21
N LEU A 15 5.26 13.63 -19.46
CA LEU A 15 6.53 13.14 -20.00
C LEU A 15 6.58 11.64 -19.69
N ALA A 16 6.12 10.82 -20.63
CA ALA A 16 6.38 9.38 -20.62
C ALA A 16 7.89 9.19 -20.85
N ALA A 17 8.63 8.88 -19.78
CA ALA A 17 10.06 8.61 -19.85
C ALA A 17 10.29 7.11 -20.00
N ALA A 18 10.29 6.62 -21.24
CA ALA A 18 10.79 5.28 -21.56
C ALA A 18 12.32 5.24 -21.41
N LEU A 19 12.80 4.68 -20.30
CA LEU A 19 14.22 4.41 -20.06
C LEU A 19 14.53 2.96 -20.43
N THR A 20 15.16 2.77 -21.61
CA THR A 20 15.78 1.50 -21.98
C THR A 20 17.21 1.46 -21.48
N LEU A 21 17.59 0.44 -20.70
CA LEU A 21 18.99 0.19 -20.34
C LEU A 21 19.41 -1.22 -20.73
N THR A 22 20.43 -1.26 -21.59
CA THR A 22 21.17 -2.45 -22.00
C THR A 22 22.15 -2.84 -20.89
N ALA A 23 22.03 -4.05 -20.35
CA ALA A 23 22.94 -4.58 -19.33
C ALA A 23 24.31 -4.93 -19.94
N CYS A 24 25.37 -4.35 -19.39
CA CYS A 24 26.74 -4.84 -19.55
C CYS A 24 27.07 -5.74 -18.34
N SER A 25 27.30 -7.02 -18.58
CA SER A 25 27.79 -7.97 -17.58
C SER A 25 29.24 -7.66 -17.21
N ASP A 26 29.54 -7.62 -15.92
CA ASP A 26 30.92 -7.74 -15.42
C ASP A 26 31.00 -8.91 -14.45
N ASP A 27 31.87 -9.87 -14.83
CA ASP A 27 32.24 -11.09 -14.12
C ASP A 27 33.10 -10.75 -12.89
N GLY A 28 32.81 -11.36 -11.74
CA GLY A 28 33.59 -11.19 -10.52
C GLY A 28 33.42 -12.34 -9.54
N GLY A 29 34.02 -13.48 -9.85
CA GLY A 29 34.05 -14.65 -8.96
C GLY A 29 35.03 -14.52 -7.78
N GLY A 30 34.68 -15.19 -6.68
CA GLY A 30 35.59 -16.15 -6.05
C GLY A 30 36.25 -15.79 -4.70
N ASP A 31 35.68 -16.42 -3.67
CA ASP A 31 36.36 -17.34 -2.74
C ASP A 31 36.72 -16.86 -1.31
N GLY A 32 36.08 -17.52 -0.33
CA GLY A 32 36.79 -18.37 0.63
C GLY A 32 37.06 -17.79 2.03
N GLY A 33 36.52 -18.44 3.08
CA GLY A 33 37.04 -18.24 4.43
C GLY A 33 36.19 -18.79 5.58
N THR A 34 36.56 -19.97 6.07
CA THR A 34 35.95 -20.76 7.15
C THR A 34 36.47 -20.43 8.56
N GLY A 35 35.71 -20.82 9.60
CA GLY A 35 36.19 -21.02 10.99
C GLY A 35 35.09 -20.71 12.02
N SER A 36 34.31 -21.68 12.50
CA SER A 36 34.60 -22.65 13.57
C SER A 36 34.86 -22.04 14.96
N GLY A 37 33.99 -22.37 15.92
CA GLY A 37 34.45 -22.80 17.25
C GLY A 37 33.91 -22.05 18.48
N SER A 38 33.07 -22.77 19.26
CA SER A 38 33.31 -23.12 20.67
C SER A 38 32.23 -22.73 21.69
N THR A 39 32.10 -23.67 22.63
CA THR A 39 31.09 -23.94 23.65
C THR A 39 31.39 -23.36 25.05
N ASN A 40 30.44 -23.62 25.96
CA ASN A 40 30.46 -23.59 27.44
C ASN A 40 30.23 -22.22 28.09
N GLY A 41 29.38 -22.04 29.10
CA GLY A 41 28.77 -22.97 30.06
C GLY A 41 28.93 -22.38 31.47
N GLY A 42 27.91 -22.41 32.33
CA GLY A 42 28.10 -22.06 33.74
C GLY A 42 26.85 -21.54 34.46
N SER A 43 26.29 -22.40 35.31
CA SER A 43 25.28 -22.17 36.34
C SER A 43 25.77 -21.26 37.49
N ASP A 44 24.84 -20.63 38.22
CA ASP A 44 24.66 -20.83 39.68
C ASP A 44 23.58 -19.91 40.27
N ALA A 45 22.64 -20.52 41.01
CA ALA A 45 21.85 -19.92 42.09
C ALA A 45 22.44 -20.40 43.44
N PRO A 46 22.18 -19.71 44.58
CA PRO A 46 21.06 -20.08 45.48
C PRO A 46 20.40 -18.88 46.22
N ALA A 47 19.11 -18.93 46.60
CA ALA A 47 18.51 -19.24 47.93
C ALA A 47 19.09 -18.43 49.13
N ASP A 48 18.36 -17.92 50.14
CA ASP A 48 17.17 -18.38 50.88
C ASP A 48 16.75 -17.30 51.94
N THR A 49 15.61 -17.54 52.60
CA THR A 49 15.09 -17.04 53.90
C THR A 49 14.28 -15.74 53.88
N GLY A 50 13.06 -15.63 54.42
CA GLY A 50 12.25 -16.49 55.27
C GLY A 50 11.72 -15.67 56.47
N ALA A 51 10.40 -15.57 56.67
CA ALA A 51 9.76 -15.49 58.00
C ALA A 51 8.24 -15.35 57.92
N ARG A 52 7.59 -16.13 58.78
CA ARG A 52 6.16 -16.31 59.01
C ARG A 52 5.77 -15.51 60.25
N ALA A 53 4.58 -14.92 60.29
CA ALA A 53 3.92 -14.55 61.55
C ALA A 53 2.40 -14.63 61.42
N THR A 54 1.82 -15.39 62.35
CA THR A 54 0.39 -15.59 62.61
C THR A 54 -0.13 -14.54 63.59
N GLY A 55 -1.38 -14.11 63.45
CA GLY A 55 -2.11 -13.32 64.44
C GLY A 55 -3.62 -13.47 64.24
N ASP A 56 -4.31 -13.81 65.32
CA ASP A 56 -5.71 -14.25 65.43
C ASP A 56 -6.66 -13.11 65.86
N GLY A 57 -7.94 -13.22 65.50
CA GLY A 57 -9.10 -12.75 66.26
C GLY A 57 -9.57 -11.29 66.16
N SER A 58 -10.78 -11.06 65.60
CA SER A 58 -11.97 -10.61 66.36
C SER A 58 -13.09 -10.02 65.48
N SER A 59 -14.31 -10.36 65.86
CA SER A 59 -15.66 -10.12 65.33
C SER A 59 -16.27 -8.70 65.48
N GLY A 60 -17.29 -8.42 64.64
CA GLY A 60 -18.30 -7.33 64.74
C GLY A 60 -18.02 -6.16 63.78
N THR A 61 -18.93 -5.58 62.98
CA THR A 61 -20.38 -5.38 63.07
C THR A 61 -20.89 -4.92 61.68
N GLY A 62 -22.17 -5.12 61.36
CA GLY A 62 -22.73 -5.02 60.00
C GLY A 62 -22.68 -3.65 59.29
N ALA A 63 -22.68 -3.73 57.95
CA ALA A 63 -22.89 -2.64 57.00
C ALA A 63 -24.01 -3.06 56.01
N PRO A 64 -24.83 -2.12 55.49
CA PRO A 64 -26.01 -2.41 54.67
C PRO A 64 -25.62 -2.93 53.28
N PRO A 65 -26.54 -3.58 52.53
CA PRO A 65 -26.23 -4.06 51.19
C PRO A 65 -25.89 -2.86 50.29
N ALA A 66 -24.72 -2.92 49.65
CA ALA A 66 -24.40 -2.04 48.55
C ALA A 66 -25.37 -2.36 47.40
N ASP A 67 -25.98 -1.31 46.86
CA ASP A 67 -26.72 -1.35 45.60
C ASP A 67 -25.96 -2.18 44.58
N ASP A 68 -26.66 -3.13 43.97
CA ASP A 68 -26.26 -3.74 42.71
C ASP A 68 -26.17 -2.61 41.68
N ALA A 69 -24.97 -2.03 41.54
CA ALA A 69 -24.63 -1.20 40.40
C ALA A 69 -24.75 -2.10 39.17
N GLN A 70 -25.91 -2.03 38.52
CA GLN A 70 -26.10 -2.56 37.19
C GLN A 70 -25.10 -1.86 36.29
N THR A 71 -23.97 -2.51 36.05
CA THR A 71 -23.10 -2.20 34.93
C THR A 71 -23.96 -2.39 33.69
N THR A 72 -24.51 -1.30 33.19
CA THR A 72 -25.01 -1.24 31.83
C THR A 72 -23.81 -1.45 30.93
N THR A 73 -23.52 -2.71 30.59
CA THR A 73 -22.69 -3.04 29.44
C THR A 73 -23.39 -2.43 28.24
N GLU A 74 -22.86 -1.29 27.82
CA GLU A 74 -23.11 -0.70 26.52
C GLU A 74 -22.91 -1.82 25.48
N PRO A 75 -23.88 -2.04 24.57
CA PRO A 75 -23.68 -2.97 23.46
C PRO A 75 -22.36 -2.62 22.76
N PRO A 76 -21.51 -3.60 22.40
CA PRO A 76 -20.30 -3.29 21.65
C PRO A 76 -20.71 -2.49 20.41
N ALA A 77 -20.05 -1.35 20.19
CA ALA A 77 -20.17 -0.61 18.95
C ALA A 77 -20.00 -1.62 17.81
N GLN A 78 -20.90 -1.61 16.83
CA GLN A 78 -20.75 -2.46 15.66
C GLN A 78 -19.41 -2.08 15.01
N ALA A 79 -18.51 -3.05 14.89
CA ALA A 79 -17.25 -2.84 14.20
C ALA A 79 -17.55 -2.36 12.78
N LEU A 80 -16.80 -1.38 12.30
CA LEU A 80 -16.86 -0.98 10.91
C LEU A 80 -16.38 -2.17 10.05
N GLU A 81 -17.03 -2.38 8.91
CA GLU A 81 -16.73 -3.47 7.99
C GLU A 81 -16.19 -2.92 6.67
N LEU A 82 -15.47 -3.75 5.93
CA LEU A 82 -15.12 -3.50 4.54
C LEU A 82 -16.40 -3.39 3.68
N PRO A 83 -16.35 -2.75 2.50
CA PRO A 83 -17.53 -2.56 1.64
C PRO A 83 -18.31 -3.85 1.33
N ARG A 84 -17.61 -4.98 1.20
CA ARG A 84 -18.21 -6.30 0.92
C ARG A 84 -18.34 -7.20 2.16
N GLY A 85 -18.11 -6.65 3.35
CA GLY A 85 -18.22 -7.32 4.65
C GLY A 85 -16.88 -7.75 5.25
N GLY A 86 -16.93 -8.15 6.52
CA GLY A 86 -15.73 -8.56 7.26
C GLY A 86 -14.80 -7.38 7.61
N THR A 87 -13.65 -7.70 8.19
CA THR A 87 -12.66 -6.70 8.65
C THR A 87 -11.26 -6.92 8.09
N GLU A 88 -11.03 -8.02 7.37
CA GLU A 88 -9.74 -8.41 6.81
C GLU A 88 -9.90 -8.61 5.29
N PHE A 89 -8.89 -8.26 4.49
CA PHE A 89 -8.95 -8.43 3.04
C PHE A 89 -8.70 -9.87 2.60
N PHE A 90 -7.60 -10.45 3.08
CA PHE A 90 -7.13 -11.76 2.63
C PHE A 90 -7.42 -12.83 3.68
N PRO A 91 -7.75 -14.07 3.28
CA PRO A 91 -7.78 -14.60 1.92
C PRO A 91 -9.17 -14.56 1.26
N GLU A 92 -10.14 -13.79 1.77
CA GLU A 92 -11.50 -13.79 1.19
C GLU A 92 -11.51 -13.07 -0.18
N TYR A 93 -10.84 -11.92 -0.25
CA TYR A 93 -10.90 -11.03 -1.40
C TYR A 93 -9.67 -11.13 -2.31
N ARG A 94 -9.92 -11.04 -3.61
CA ARG A 94 -8.93 -10.72 -4.65
C ARG A 94 -9.10 -9.26 -4.99
N LEU A 95 -8.08 -8.45 -4.72
CA LEU A 95 -8.12 -7.04 -5.07
C LEU A 95 -7.89 -6.91 -6.58
N PHE A 96 -8.77 -6.18 -7.25
CA PHE A 96 -8.63 -5.91 -8.68
C PHE A 96 -8.87 -4.43 -8.92
N GLY A 97 -7.90 -3.75 -9.54
CA GLY A 97 -7.89 -2.30 -9.60
C GLY A 97 -7.54 -1.69 -10.94
N TYR A 98 -7.99 -0.44 -11.14
CA TYR A 98 -7.49 0.48 -12.16
C TYR A 98 -6.80 1.67 -11.49
N SER A 99 -5.62 2.04 -11.95
CA SER A 99 -4.92 3.26 -11.53
C SER A 99 -5.24 4.44 -12.45
N GLY A 100 -5.09 5.66 -11.93
CA GLY A 100 -5.22 6.86 -12.75
C GLY A 100 -5.27 8.18 -12.00
N ALA A 101 -5.09 9.27 -12.74
CA ALA A 101 -5.43 10.63 -12.29
C ALA A 101 -6.30 11.34 -13.33
N PRO A 102 -7.35 12.07 -12.91
CA PRO A 102 -8.22 12.79 -13.83
C PRO A 102 -7.47 13.80 -14.71
N GLY A 103 -7.84 13.84 -15.98
CA GLY A 103 -7.32 14.83 -16.93
C GLY A 103 -5.94 14.49 -17.52
N SER A 104 -5.42 13.29 -17.26
CA SER A 104 -4.23 12.76 -17.93
C SER A 104 -4.48 11.34 -18.42
N GLU A 105 -4.66 11.17 -19.73
CA GLU A 105 -4.81 9.84 -20.35
C GLU A 105 -3.56 8.98 -20.11
N GLY A 106 -2.37 9.57 -20.07
CA GLY A 106 -1.11 8.86 -19.80
C GLY A 106 -0.79 8.63 -18.33
N LEU A 107 -1.75 8.78 -17.42
CA LEU A 107 -1.58 8.42 -16.00
C LEU A 107 -2.42 7.21 -15.57
N GLY A 108 -3.18 6.61 -16.48
CA GLY A 108 -3.90 5.36 -16.23
C GLY A 108 -5.39 5.39 -16.55
N ARG A 109 -5.94 4.17 -16.72
CA ARG A 109 -7.32 3.90 -17.13
C ARG A 109 -8.39 4.60 -16.29
N LEU A 110 -8.17 4.78 -14.98
CA LEU A 110 -9.11 5.42 -14.07
C LEU A 110 -9.30 6.92 -14.38
N GLY A 111 -8.31 7.57 -15.01
CA GLY A 111 -8.36 8.98 -15.39
C GLY A 111 -9.16 9.29 -16.67
N ILE A 112 -9.71 8.27 -17.34
CA ILE A 112 -10.27 8.36 -18.69
C ILE A 112 -11.77 8.04 -18.68
N GLY A 113 -12.60 9.02 -19.09
CA GLY A 113 -14.04 8.84 -19.25
C GLY A 113 -14.83 9.02 -17.96
N ASP A 114 -16.03 8.44 -17.89
CA ASP A 114 -16.90 8.48 -16.71
C ASP A 114 -16.44 7.45 -15.66
N LEU A 115 -16.42 7.85 -14.39
CA LEU A 115 -15.84 7.04 -13.33
C LEU A 115 -16.68 5.80 -13.03
N ASP A 116 -18.01 5.91 -12.99
CA ASP A 116 -18.88 4.74 -12.75
C ASP A 116 -18.78 3.74 -13.91
N GLU A 117 -18.64 4.23 -15.16
CA GLU A 117 -18.38 3.35 -16.31
C GLU A 117 -17.03 2.63 -16.20
N ARG A 118 -15.99 3.28 -15.64
CA ARG A 118 -14.68 2.63 -15.40
C ARG A 118 -14.76 1.58 -14.30
N VAL A 119 -15.52 1.80 -13.24
CA VAL A 119 -15.68 0.80 -12.17
C VAL A 119 -16.44 -0.43 -12.66
N VAL A 120 -17.50 -0.26 -13.45
CA VAL A 120 -18.22 -1.39 -14.07
C VAL A 120 -17.28 -2.20 -14.99
N GLU A 121 -16.48 -1.50 -15.81
CA GLU A 121 -15.50 -2.16 -16.68
C GLU A 121 -14.43 -2.93 -15.88
N LEU A 122 -13.98 -2.37 -14.75
CA LEU A 122 -13.04 -2.99 -13.83
C LEU A 122 -13.64 -4.26 -13.21
N GLU A 123 -14.89 -4.23 -12.76
CA GLU A 123 -15.57 -5.39 -12.18
C GLU A 123 -15.72 -6.52 -13.20
N GLU A 124 -16.23 -6.21 -14.40
CA GLU A 124 -16.39 -7.19 -15.48
C GLU A 124 -15.06 -7.86 -15.84
N ARG A 125 -13.97 -7.08 -15.85
CA ARG A 125 -12.63 -7.60 -16.12
C ARG A 125 -12.10 -8.44 -14.96
N GLY A 126 -12.33 -8.02 -13.72
CA GLY A 126 -11.89 -8.68 -12.52
C GLY A 126 -12.45 -10.10 -12.36
N GLU A 127 -13.61 -10.40 -12.95
CA GLU A 127 -14.19 -11.76 -12.96
C GLU A 127 -13.22 -12.82 -13.51
N GLU A 128 -12.37 -12.47 -14.49
CA GLU A 128 -11.37 -13.39 -15.05
C GLU A 128 -10.23 -13.71 -14.07
N PHE A 129 -9.99 -12.83 -13.09
CA PHE A 129 -8.90 -12.92 -12.12
C PHE A 129 -9.35 -13.39 -10.74
N ALA A 130 -10.65 -13.62 -10.52
CA ALA A 130 -11.22 -13.98 -9.23
C ALA A 130 -10.72 -15.33 -8.70
N ASP A 131 -10.60 -16.33 -9.57
CA ASP A 131 -10.45 -17.75 -9.23
C ASP A 131 -11.43 -18.21 -8.13
N ASP A 132 -10.95 -18.52 -6.91
CA ASP A 132 -11.74 -18.94 -5.77
C ASP A 132 -11.99 -17.83 -4.73
N ARG A 133 -11.69 -16.57 -5.07
CA ARG A 133 -11.83 -15.38 -4.23
C ARG A 133 -13.01 -14.52 -4.67
N GLU A 134 -13.51 -13.67 -3.76
CA GLU A 134 -14.43 -12.59 -4.13
C GLU A 134 -13.65 -11.37 -4.65
N VAL A 135 -14.04 -10.80 -5.78
CA VAL A 135 -13.37 -9.59 -6.30
C VAL A 135 -13.74 -8.38 -5.45
N MET A 136 -12.73 -7.66 -4.94
CA MET A 136 -12.87 -6.35 -4.31
C MET A 136 -12.39 -5.27 -5.31
N PRO A 137 -13.29 -4.41 -5.82
CA PRO A 137 -12.91 -3.34 -6.73
C PRO A 137 -12.01 -2.30 -6.05
N VAL A 138 -10.91 -1.94 -6.71
CA VAL A 138 -9.95 -0.96 -6.21
C VAL A 138 -9.81 0.21 -7.17
N LEU A 139 -10.16 1.41 -6.73
CA LEU A 139 -9.86 2.63 -7.45
C LEU A 139 -8.54 3.17 -6.92
N GLU A 140 -7.45 3.05 -7.68
CA GLU A 140 -6.15 3.60 -7.27
C GLU A 140 -5.95 4.99 -7.88
N LEU A 141 -6.32 6.02 -7.12
CA LEU A 141 -6.25 7.41 -7.55
C LEU A 141 -4.85 7.98 -7.25
N ILE A 142 -4.11 8.43 -8.26
CA ILE A 142 -2.85 9.18 -8.07
C ILE A 142 -3.19 10.55 -7.47
N ALA A 143 -3.29 10.56 -6.14
CA ALA A 143 -3.74 11.68 -5.34
C ALA A 143 -2.60 12.69 -5.10
N THR A 144 -1.38 12.18 -4.97
CA THR A 144 -0.16 12.99 -5.00
C THR A 144 0.54 12.77 -6.33
N VAL A 145 0.59 13.81 -7.14
CA VAL A 145 1.13 13.78 -8.52
C VAL A 145 2.52 14.40 -8.54
N VAL A 146 3.51 13.65 -9.04
CA VAL A 146 4.88 14.13 -9.19
C VAL A 146 5.06 15.00 -10.44
N HIS A 147 6.00 15.95 -10.39
CA HIS A 147 6.33 16.87 -11.48
C HIS A 147 7.83 16.90 -11.72
N GLY A 148 8.24 17.14 -12.98
CA GLY A 148 9.65 17.40 -13.32
C GLY A 148 10.18 18.77 -12.87
N THR A 149 9.32 19.62 -12.30
CA THR A 149 9.68 20.96 -11.80
C THR A 149 9.27 21.14 -10.34
N PRO A 150 10.08 21.80 -9.51
CA PRO A 150 9.76 21.99 -8.10
C PRO A 150 8.53 22.88 -7.93
N GLY A 151 7.65 22.49 -7.00
CA GLY A 151 6.62 23.36 -6.43
C GLY A 151 7.22 24.47 -5.57
N GLN A 152 6.37 25.27 -4.93
CA GLN A 152 6.82 26.40 -4.08
C GLN A 152 7.63 25.94 -2.86
N ASP A 153 7.33 24.74 -2.37
CA ASP A 153 8.01 24.05 -1.26
C ASP A 153 9.26 23.28 -1.72
N GLY A 154 9.51 23.18 -3.02
CA GLY A 154 10.63 22.42 -3.56
C GLY A 154 10.41 20.90 -3.64
N MET A 155 9.19 20.40 -3.40
CA MET A 155 8.93 18.97 -3.24
C MET A 155 8.63 18.20 -4.52
N PHE A 156 8.57 18.89 -5.67
CA PHE A 156 8.30 18.28 -6.99
C PHE A 156 6.97 17.50 -7.04
N ARG A 157 5.98 17.87 -6.25
CA ARG A 157 4.66 17.24 -6.26
C ARG A 157 3.53 18.26 -6.08
N THR A 158 2.32 17.84 -6.40
CA THR A 158 1.07 18.52 -6.02
C THR A 158 0.04 17.52 -5.54
N HIS A 159 -0.83 17.94 -4.65
CA HIS A 159 -1.99 17.18 -4.22
C HIS A 159 -3.20 17.47 -5.10
N LEU A 160 -3.99 16.44 -5.41
CA LEU A 160 -5.31 16.63 -6.00
C LEU A 160 -6.25 17.36 -5.01
N PRO A 161 -7.24 18.11 -5.50
CA PRO A 161 -8.24 18.72 -4.63
C PRO A 161 -9.09 17.68 -3.90
N ASP A 162 -9.53 17.99 -2.68
CA ASP A 162 -10.44 17.15 -1.89
C ASP A 162 -11.71 16.73 -2.64
N GLU A 163 -12.24 17.62 -3.48
CA GLU A 163 -13.43 17.35 -4.30
C GLU A 163 -13.21 16.14 -5.22
N VAL A 164 -11.99 16.00 -5.77
CA VAL A 164 -11.64 14.87 -6.63
C VAL A 164 -11.54 13.59 -5.81
N VAL A 165 -10.91 13.64 -4.64
CA VAL A 165 -10.82 12.47 -3.75
C VAL A 165 -12.20 12.02 -3.30
N GLN A 166 -13.08 12.97 -2.92
CA GLN A 166 -14.47 12.69 -2.58
C GLN A 166 -15.22 12.01 -3.73
N ASP A 167 -15.11 12.54 -4.95
CA ASP A 167 -15.80 11.98 -6.12
C ASP A 167 -15.38 10.53 -6.38
N HIS A 168 -14.09 10.19 -6.15
CA HIS A 168 -13.58 8.82 -6.32
C HIS A 168 -14.02 7.90 -5.19
N LEU A 169 -14.00 8.38 -3.95
CA LEU A 169 -14.50 7.62 -2.81
C LEU A 169 -16.00 7.33 -2.95
N ASP A 170 -16.78 8.32 -3.36
CA ASP A 170 -18.21 8.16 -3.60
C ASP A 170 -18.47 7.17 -4.74
N ALA A 171 -17.61 7.12 -5.76
CA ALA A 171 -17.71 6.11 -6.82
C ALA A 171 -17.37 4.72 -6.30
N ALA A 172 -16.27 4.54 -5.58
CA ALA A 172 -15.92 3.26 -4.96
C ALA A 172 -17.08 2.73 -4.10
N ARG A 173 -17.68 3.58 -3.26
CA ARG A 173 -18.84 3.24 -2.41
C ARG A 173 -20.10 2.86 -3.17
N ARG A 174 -20.33 3.42 -4.36
CA ARG A 174 -21.51 3.05 -5.19
C ARG A 174 -21.41 1.62 -5.75
N HIS A 175 -20.21 1.06 -5.81
CA HIS A 175 -19.91 -0.26 -6.34
C HIS A 175 -19.29 -1.20 -5.30
N ASP A 176 -19.48 -0.87 -4.00
CA ASP A 176 -18.97 -1.66 -2.88
C ASP A 176 -17.47 -1.99 -3.03
N GLY A 177 -16.66 -0.99 -3.41
CA GLY A 177 -15.21 -1.08 -3.57
C GLY A 177 -14.45 -0.13 -2.65
N ILE A 178 -13.12 -0.14 -2.75
CA ILE A 178 -12.21 0.70 -1.95
C ILE A 178 -11.46 1.72 -2.81
N LEU A 179 -10.98 2.78 -2.16
CA LEU A 179 -10.12 3.80 -2.76
C LEU A 179 -8.70 3.67 -2.20
N LEU A 180 -7.69 3.62 -3.08
CA LEU A 180 -6.30 3.81 -2.68
C LEU A 180 -5.84 5.20 -3.12
N LEU A 181 -5.28 5.94 -2.18
CA LEU A 181 -4.58 7.18 -2.47
C LEU A 181 -3.16 6.82 -2.89
N ASN A 182 -2.90 6.87 -4.19
CA ASN A 182 -1.58 6.65 -4.75
C ASN A 182 -0.70 7.91 -4.59
N ILE A 183 0.51 7.70 -4.07
CA ILE A 183 1.43 8.74 -3.62
C ILE A 183 2.72 8.69 -4.43
N GLN A 184 2.91 9.70 -5.28
CA GLN A 184 4.16 9.97 -5.99
C GLN A 184 4.90 11.11 -5.28
N PRO A 185 5.80 10.81 -4.33
CA PRO A 185 6.16 11.78 -3.31
C PRO A 185 7.09 12.89 -3.81
N GLY A 186 7.75 12.72 -4.95
CA GLY A 186 8.78 13.65 -5.40
C GLY A 186 9.94 13.64 -4.42
N ARG A 187 10.10 14.70 -3.62
CA ARG A 187 11.22 14.84 -2.65
C ARG A 187 10.85 14.77 -1.18
N ALA A 188 9.58 14.63 -0.84
CA ALA A 188 9.21 14.59 0.57
C ALA A 188 8.93 13.17 1.03
N ASP A 189 9.00 12.98 2.33
CA ASP A 189 8.88 11.67 2.95
C ASP A 189 7.45 11.12 2.80
N PHE A 190 7.32 9.80 2.64
CA PHE A 190 6.01 9.16 2.47
C PHE A 190 5.10 9.39 3.68
N VAL A 191 5.64 9.26 4.90
CA VAL A 191 4.85 9.47 6.13
C VAL A 191 4.26 10.88 6.21
N ASP A 192 4.95 11.89 5.68
CA ASP A 192 4.44 13.26 5.67
C ASP A 192 3.30 13.44 4.66
N GLU A 193 3.28 12.66 3.57
CA GLU A 193 2.12 12.59 2.69
C GLU A 193 0.95 11.86 3.31
N LEU A 194 1.20 10.78 4.04
CA LEU A 194 0.14 10.07 4.77
C LEU A 194 -0.50 11.00 5.81
N LYS A 195 0.29 11.79 6.55
CA LYS A 195 -0.23 12.84 7.45
C LYS A 195 -1.04 13.91 6.73
N TYR A 196 -0.65 14.30 5.51
CA TYR A 196 -1.44 15.24 4.71
C TYR A 196 -2.81 14.66 4.35
N TRP A 197 -2.86 13.36 4.06
CA TRP A 197 -4.08 12.64 3.66
C TRP A 197 -4.84 11.97 4.81
N GLU A 198 -4.40 12.13 6.06
CA GLU A 198 -4.94 11.48 7.27
C GLU A 198 -6.46 11.51 7.35
N LYS A 199 -7.08 12.67 7.07
CA LYS A 199 -8.55 12.83 7.10
C LYS A 199 -9.32 11.82 6.20
N TRP A 200 -8.70 11.35 5.13
CA TRP A 200 -9.29 10.33 4.24
C TRP A 200 -8.93 8.93 4.71
N LEU A 201 -7.76 8.74 5.29
CA LEU A 201 -7.33 7.46 5.84
C LEU A 201 -8.16 7.03 7.07
N GLU A 202 -8.81 7.99 7.74
CA GLU A 202 -9.83 7.73 8.77
C GLU A 202 -11.12 7.07 8.22
N GLU A 203 -11.39 7.14 6.91
CA GLU A 203 -12.56 6.50 6.28
C GLU A 203 -12.32 4.99 6.11
N PRO A 204 -13.24 4.08 6.47
CA PRO A 204 -12.99 2.64 6.56
C PRO A 204 -12.50 1.98 5.25
N ASP A 205 -12.90 2.53 4.10
CA ASP A 205 -12.72 2.03 2.74
C ASP A 205 -11.63 2.78 1.94
N VAL A 206 -10.74 3.51 2.64
CA VAL A 206 -9.59 4.20 2.03
C VAL A 206 -8.27 3.62 2.53
N GLY A 207 -7.36 3.28 1.60
CA GLY A 207 -5.97 2.90 1.86
C GLY A 207 -4.98 3.74 1.07
N VAL A 208 -3.73 3.29 0.96
CA VAL A 208 -2.67 3.99 0.18
C VAL A 208 -1.98 3.06 -0.80
N ALA A 209 -1.45 3.66 -1.86
CA ALA A 209 -0.43 3.07 -2.71
C ALA A 209 0.78 4.01 -2.75
N LEU A 210 1.98 3.48 -2.55
CA LEU A 210 3.22 4.24 -2.49
C LEU A 210 4.02 3.95 -3.75
N ASP A 211 4.51 4.99 -4.43
CA ASP A 211 5.35 4.84 -5.62
C ASP A 211 6.82 5.25 -5.35
N PRO A 212 7.64 4.38 -4.72
CA PRO A 212 9.04 4.66 -4.40
C PRO A 212 9.91 5.07 -5.59
N GLU A 213 9.58 4.66 -6.82
CA GLU A 213 10.31 5.05 -8.01
C GLU A 213 10.24 6.55 -8.31
N TRP A 214 9.28 7.27 -7.71
CA TRP A 214 9.17 8.73 -7.77
C TRP A 214 9.76 9.45 -6.55
N ALA A 215 10.26 8.72 -5.55
CA ALA A 215 10.91 9.24 -4.35
C ALA A 215 12.39 9.55 -4.61
N VAL A 216 12.70 10.80 -4.95
CA VAL A 216 14.06 11.25 -5.29
C VAL A 216 14.70 12.08 -4.19
N GLU A 217 16.03 12.02 -4.11
CA GLU A 217 16.81 12.70 -3.08
C GLU A 217 17.08 14.18 -3.43
N GLU A 218 17.71 14.90 -2.49
CA GLU A 218 18.20 16.26 -2.74
C GLU A 218 19.13 16.32 -3.96
N GLY A 219 18.84 17.26 -4.87
CA GLY A 219 19.61 17.45 -6.11
C GLY A 219 19.17 16.57 -7.29
N GLN A 220 18.30 15.58 -7.06
CA GLN A 220 17.71 14.75 -8.12
C GLN A 220 16.40 15.35 -8.63
N ILE A 221 15.99 14.99 -9.85
CA ILE A 221 14.75 15.44 -10.48
C ILE A 221 13.93 14.19 -10.81
N PRO A 222 12.65 14.09 -10.38
CA PRO A 222 11.81 12.95 -10.72
C PRO A 222 11.69 12.75 -12.23
N GLY A 223 11.65 11.48 -12.65
CA GLY A 223 11.60 11.08 -14.07
C GLY A 223 12.95 11.14 -14.81
N ASN A 224 13.99 11.77 -14.24
CA ASN A 224 15.35 11.69 -14.79
C ASN A 224 16.18 10.56 -14.17
N VAL A 225 15.79 10.11 -12.98
CA VAL A 225 16.39 9.00 -12.22
C VAL A 225 15.26 8.20 -11.60
N TYR A 226 15.51 6.91 -11.36
CA TYR A 226 14.66 6.14 -10.46
C TYR A 226 14.89 6.59 -9.02
N GLY A 227 13.80 6.92 -8.35
CA GLY A 227 13.73 7.08 -6.91
C GLY A 227 13.91 5.76 -6.18
N ARG A 228 13.91 5.85 -4.85
CA ARG A 228 13.96 4.69 -3.97
C ARG A 228 13.37 5.00 -2.60
N THR A 229 13.06 3.94 -1.86
CA THR A 229 12.73 3.96 -0.44
C THR A 229 13.46 2.82 0.28
N THR A 230 13.29 2.75 1.59
CA THR A 230 13.79 1.67 2.46
C THR A 230 12.65 0.93 3.15
N GLY A 231 12.92 -0.29 3.62
CA GLY A 231 11.98 -1.04 4.48
C GLY A 231 11.57 -0.25 5.72
N ALA A 232 12.53 0.46 6.35
CA ALA A 232 12.24 1.30 7.52
C ALA A 232 11.31 2.50 7.22
N GLU A 233 11.42 3.13 6.05
CA GLU A 233 10.50 4.20 5.63
C GLU A 233 9.09 3.65 5.33
N LEU A 234 9.01 2.45 4.74
CA LEU A 234 7.73 1.75 4.56
C LEU A 234 7.12 1.32 5.90
N ASP A 235 7.95 0.88 6.86
CA ASP A 235 7.53 0.48 8.20
C ASP A 235 6.92 1.66 8.96
N GLU A 236 7.48 2.87 8.82
CA GLU A 236 6.90 4.08 9.40
C GLU A 236 5.50 4.38 8.83
N CYS A 237 5.29 4.15 7.52
CA CYS A 237 3.97 4.29 6.90
C CYS A 237 2.99 3.22 7.41
N ALA A 238 3.42 1.97 7.52
CA ALA A 238 2.58 0.89 8.03
C ALA A 238 2.19 1.13 9.50
N ALA A 239 3.13 1.56 10.34
CA ALA A 239 2.87 1.93 11.72
C ALA A 239 1.86 3.08 11.82
N PHE A 240 1.99 4.11 11.00
CA PHE A 240 1.05 5.23 10.96
C PHE A 240 -0.38 4.78 10.61
N LEU A 241 -0.53 3.90 9.61
CA LEU A 241 -1.84 3.35 9.24
C LEU A 241 -2.42 2.46 10.35
N SER A 242 -1.59 1.67 11.03
CA SER A 242 -2.01 0.86 12.16
C SER A 242 -2.53 1.69 13.33
N ASP A 243 -1.87 2.82 13.62
CA ASP A 243 -2.32 3.77 14.65
C ASP A 243 -3.72 4.32 14.29
N ILE A 244 -3.97 4.70 13.02
CA ILE A 244 -5.29 5.14 12.55
C ILE A 244 -6.34 4.04 12.74
N VAL A 245 -6.02 2.80 12.36
CA VAL A 245 -6.96 1.67 12.50
C VAL A 245 -7.36 1.46 13.95
N GLN A 246 -6.39 1.47 14.86
CA GLN A 246 -6.61 1.27 16.29
C GLN A 246 -7.37 2.45 16.93
N GLU A 247 -7.05 3.69 16.56
CA GLU A 247 -7.68 4.88 17.12
C GLU A 247 -9.16 4.98 16.70
N HIS A 248 -9.47 4.63 15.45
CA HIS A 248 -10.81 4.81 14.88
C HIS A 248 -11.65 3.52 14.84
N GLY A 249 -11.09 2.37 15.24
CA GLY A 249 -11.78 1.07 15.21
C GLY A 249 -12.18 0.64 13.81
N LEU A 250 -11.28 0.82 12.84
CA LEU A 250 -11.50 0.55 11.42
C LEU A 250 -11.28 -0.94 11.09
N PRO A 251 -11.82 -1.43 9.95
CA PRO A 251 -11.29 -2.65 9.33
C PRO A 251 -9.85 -2.42 8.86
N GLU A 252 -9.21 -3.48 8.34
CA GLU A 252 -7.87 -3.39 7.76
C GLU A 252 -7.74 -2.25 6.75
N LYS A 253 -6.55 -1.66 6.70
CA LYS A 253 -6.11 -0.71 5.68
C LYS A 253 -5.18 -1.40 4.70
N VAL A 254 -5.40 -1.17 3.42
CA VAL A 254 -4.41 -1.55 2.39
C VAL A 254 -3.27 -0.54 2.39
N MET A 255 -2.04 -1.05 2.39
CA MET A 255 -0.83 -0.30 2.04
C MET A 255 -0.12 -1.02 0.90
N VAL A 256 -0.23 -0.48 -0.32
CA VAL A 256 0.56 -0.95 -1.46
C VAL A 256 1.89 -0.20 -1.50
N TYR A 257 2.98 -0.88 -1.86
CA TYR A 257 4.17 -0.23 -2.40
C TYR A 257 4.54 -0.84 -3.75
N HIS A 258 4.78 0.03 -4.72
CA HIS A 258 5.16 -0.35 -6.07
C HIS A 258 6.67 -0.62 -6.14
N GLN A 259 7.05 -1.64 -6.91
CA GLN A 259 8.45 -1.95 -7.14
C GLN A 259 8.71 -2.40 -8.57
N VAL A 260 9.27 -1.49 -9.37
CA VAL A 260 9.69 -1.74 -10.76
C VAL A 260 11.06 -2.46 -10.86
N HIS A 261 11.91 -2.35 -9.84
CA HIS A 261 13.25 -2.93 -9.84
C HIS A 261 13.75 -3.19 -8.41
N THR A 262 14.67 -4.15 -8.23
CA THR A 262 15.22 -4.51 -6.90
C THR A 262 15.92 -3.36 -6.18
N SER A 263 16.40 -2.35 -6.90
CA SER A 263 17.06 -1.18 -6.31
C SER A 263 16.10 -0.13 -5.74
N VAL A 264 14.80 -0.23 -6.04
CA VAL A 264 13.79 0.77 -5.69
C VAL A 264 13.36 0.66 -4.23
N VAL A 265 13.33 -0.56 -3.68
CA VAL A 265 13.11 -0.79 -2.25
C VAL A 265 14.35 -1.47 -1.69
N GLN A 266 15.05 -0.78 -0.80
CA GLN A 266 16.24 -1.28 -0.13
C GLN A 266 15.89 -1.79 1.26
N ASP A 267 16.63 -2.79 1.75
CA ASP A 267 16.48 -3.29 3.12
C ASP A 267 15.02 -3.63 3.48
N GLU A 268 14.28 -4.23 2.54
CA GLU A 268 12.85 -4.56 2.66
C GLU A 268 12.50 -5.42 3.88
N GLN A 269 13.48 -6.13 4.45
CA GLN A 269 13.32 -6.94 5.66
C GLN A 269 13.11 -6.11 6.93
N ASP A 270 13.38 -4.80 6.90
CA ASP A 270 13.08 -3.89 8.00
C ASP A 270 11.59 -3.47 8.03
N LEU A 271 10.80 -3.86 7.02
CA LEU A 271 9.34 -3.71 7.01
C LEU A 271 8.72 -4.84 7.82
N GLU A 272 8.10 -4.52 8.94
CA GLU A 272 7.46 -5.49 9.84
C GLU A 272 5.95 -5.57 9.60
N ALA A 273 5.32 -6.61 10.16
CA ALA A 273 3.86 -6.72 10.15
C ALA A 273 3.24 -5.75 11.17
N HIS A 274 2.17 -5.06 10.77
CA HIS A 274 1.42 -4.15 11.64
C HIS A 274 -0.05 -4.56 11.72
N GLU A 275 -0.63 -4.48 12.94
CA GLU A 275 -2.02 -4.85 13.17
C GLU A 275 -2.96 -3.93 12.37
N GLY A 276 -3.92 -4.53 11.66
CA GLY A 276 -4.88 -3.77 10.87
C GLY A 276 -4.34 -3.24 9.54
N VAL A 277 -3.16 -3.68 9.08
CA VAL A 277 -2.60 -3.23 7.79
C VAL A 277 -2.30 -4.42 6.88
N ALA A 278 -3.01 -4.49 5.76
CA ALA A 278 -2.74 -5.42 4.67
C ALA A 278 -1.66 -4.81 3.76
N ILE A 279 -0.42 -5.26 3.93
CA ILE A 279 0.73 -4.76 3.18
C ILE A 279 0.87 -5.54 1.87
N ILE A 280 0.92 -4.83 0.74
CA ILE A 280 0.96 -5.41 -0.60
C ILE A 280 2.16 -4.88 -1.37
N LYS A 281 2.94 -5.78 -1.98
CA LYS A 281 4.02 -5.44 -2.91
C LYS A 281 3.52 -5.58 -4.34
N SER A 282 3.29 -4.47 -5.05
CA SER A 282 2.87 -4.51 -6.45
C SER A 282 4.07 -4.41 -7.39
N VAL A 283 4.29 -5.43 -8.22
CA VAL A 283 5.37 -5.41 -9.21
C VAL A 283 4.97 -4.56 -10.41
N ASP A 284 5.74 -3.50 -10.64
CA ASP A 284 5.36 -2.37 -11.49
C ASP A 284 6.27 -2.22 -12.74
N GLY A 285 6.64 -3.35 -13.35
CA GLY A 285 7.51 -3.38 -14.52
C GLY A 285 6.73 -3.32 -15.83
N ILE A 286 7.13 -2.45 -16.75
CA ILE A 286 6.64 -2.43 -18.15
C ILE A 286 7.46 -3.41 -18.99
N GLY A 287 6.80 -4.19 -19.84
CA GLY A 287 7.50 -4.97 -20.85
C GLY A 287 6.72 -6.19 -21.34
N PRO A 288 7.35 -7.01 -22.20
CA PRO A 288 6.74 -8.26 -22.64
C PRO A 288 6.60 -9.23 -21.46
N PRO A 289 5.69 -10.23 -21.54
CA PRO A 289 5.43 -11.18 -20.45
C PRO A 289 6.67 -11.79 -19.80
N GLY A 290 7.67 -12.18 -20.60
CA GLY A 290 8.90 -12.78 -20.08
C GLY A 290 9.70 -11.88 -19.14
N ASP A 291 9.77 -10.58 -19.46
CA ASP A 291 10.51 -9.61 -18.64
C ASP A 291 9.74 -9.28 -17.36
N LYS A 292 8.40 -9.21 -17.45
CA LYS A 292 7.53 -9.03 -16.27
C LYS A 292 7.65 -10.21 -15.31
N ILE A 293 7.58 -11.45 -15.81
CA ILE A 293 7.77 -12.67 -15.01
C ILE A 293 9.16 -12.69 -14.37
N ALA A 294 10.21 -12.37 -15.13
CA ALA A 294 11.58 -12.33 -14.61
C ALA A 294 11.73 -11.30 -13.48
N THR A 295 11.14 -10.12 -13.65
CA THR A 295 11.14 -9.06 -12.64
C THR A 295 10.36 -9.49 -11.41
N TYR A 296 9.18 -10.07 -11.61
CA TYR A 296 8.31 -10.58 -10.55
C TYR A 296 9.02 -11.58 -9.64
N ASN A 297 9.68 -12.58 -10.24
CA ASN A 297 10.43 -13.59 -9.51
C ASN A 297 11.59 -12.96 -8.72
N LEU A 298 12.29 -12.00 -9.33
CA LEU A 298 13.46 -11.38 -8.72
C LEU A 298 13.09 -10.49 -7.54
N VAL A 299 12.06 -9.64 -7.67
CA VAL A 299 11.66 -8.73 -6.59
C VAL A 299 10.98 -9.48 -5.45
N ASN A 300 10.35 -10.63 -5.70
CA ASN A 300 9.71 -11.44 -4.67
C ASN A 300 10.65 -12.43 -3.96
N GLU A 301 11.89 -12.63 -4.43
CA GLU A 301 12.82 -13.64 -3.88
C GLU A 301 13.05 -13.50 -2.37
N ASN A 302 13.09 -12.26 -1.87
CA ASN A 302 13.30 -11.95 -0.45
C ASN A 302 12.17 -11.08 0.12
N LYS A 303 10.94 -11.22 -0.40
CA LYS A 303 9.78 -10.51 0.15
C LYS A 303 9.48 -11.03 1.58
N PRO A 304 9.21 -10.16 2.57
CA PRO A 304 8.76 -10.60 3.89
C PRO A 304 7.51 -11.48 3.81
N GLU A 305 7.36 -12.44 4.73
CA GLU A 305 6.28 -13.44 4.68
C GLU A 305 4.89 -12.83 4.80
N HIS A 306 4.75 -11.76 5.60
CA HIS A 306 3.48 -11.06 5.83
C HIS A 306 3.08 -10.12 4.68
N VAL A 307 4.00 -9.79 3.78
CA VAL A 307 3.69 -8.93 2.62
C VAL A 307 3.01 -9.78 1.56
N VAL A 308 1.86 -9.32 1.09
CA VAL A 308 1.08 -9.99 0.06
C VAL A 308 1.58 -9.59 -1.33
N PRO A 309 1.72 -10.53 -2.28
CA PRO A 309 2.13 -10.20 -3.64
C PRO A 309 1.02 -9.49 -4.44
N GLY A 310 1.42 -8.53 -5.27
CA GLY A 310 0.60 -7.87 -6.27
C GLY A 310 1.31 -7.75 -7.62
N PHE A 311 0.55 -7.52 -8.68
CA PHE A 311 1.06 -7.47 -10.05
C PHE A 311 0.33 -6.40 -10.87
N LYS A 312 1.09 -5.57 -11.58
CA LYS A 312 0.55 -4.52 -12.43
C LYS A 312 0.71 -4.83 -13.91
N LEU A 313 -0.33 -4.54 -14.69
CA LEU A 313 -0.37 -4.62 -16.15
C LEU A 313 -0.63 -3.24 -16.75
N PHE A 314 0.00 -2.95 -17.88
CA PHE A 314 -0.17 -1.69 -18.59
C PHE A 314 -0.88 -1.93 -19.92
N TYR A 315 -2.02 -1.27 -20.15
CA TYR A 315 -2.83 -1.49 -21.35
C TYR A 315 -2.08 -1.13 -22.63
N GLU A 316 -1.41 0.03 -22.64
CA GLU A 316 -0.76 0.55 -23.84
C GLU A 316 0.72 0.15 -23.85
N GLU A 317 1.42 0.35 -22.75
CA GLU A 317 2.88 0.21 -22.67
C GLU A 317 3.32 -1.25 -22.80
N ASP A 318 2.67 -2.21 -22.13
CA ASP A 318 3.01 -3.63 -22.31
C ASP A 318 2.69 -4.07 -23.75
N ALA A 319 1.59 -3.56 -24.32
CA ALA A 319 1.15 -3.83 -25.69
C ALA A 319 2.14 -3.35 -26.77
N GLU A 320 2.98 -2.36 -26.46
CA GLU A 320 4.05 -1.92 -27.37
C GLU A 320 5.15 -2.97 -27.54
N TRP A 321 5.39 -3.80 -26.53
CA TRP A 321 6.48 -4.78 -26.50
C TRP A 321 6.03 -6.23 -26.71
N GLY A 322 4.79 -6.55 -26.38
CA GLY A 322 4.22 -7.89 -26.51
C GLY A 322 2.72 -7.94 -26.21
N PRO A 323 2.08 -9.11 -26.25
CA PRO A 323 0.72 -9.23 -25.71
C PRO A 323 0.74 -9.02 -24.20
N LEU A 324 -0.33 -8.44 -23.65
CA LEU A 324 -0.58 -8.45 -22.21
C LEU A 324 -0.66 -9.89 -21.72
N MET A 325 -0.18 -10.13 -20.50
CA MET A 325 -0.41 -11.41 -19.84
C MET A 325 -1.90 -11.64 -19.61
N THR A 326 -2.34 -12.86 -19.87
CA THR A 326 -3.70 -13.32 -19.60
C THR A 326 -3.91 -13.58 -18.10
N ALA A 327 -5.16 -13.69 -17.67
CA ALA A 327 -5.45 -14.04 -16.28
C ALA A 327 -4.81 -15.38 -15.87
N GLU A 328 -4.85 -16.40 -16.72
CA GLU A 328 -4.19 -17.69 -16.48
C GLU A 328 -2.67 -17.53 -16.26
N GLU A 329 -2.01 -16.66 -17.03
CA GLU A 329 -0.56 -16.42 -16.89
C GLU A 329 -0.23 -15.62 -15.63
N VAL A 330 -1.06 -14.65 -15.24
CA VAL A 330 -0.86 -13.85 -14.02
C VAL A 330 -1.10 -14.69 -12.77
N LEU A 331 -2.17 -15.50 -12.75
CA LEU A 331 -2.49 -16.38 -11.63
C LEU A 331 -1.54 -17.58 -11.52
N ALA A 332 -0.76 -17.87 -12.56
CA ALA A 332 0.29 -18.89 -12.52
C ALA A 332 1.66 -18.38 -12.00
N LEU A 333 1.76 -17.10 -11.64
CA LEU A 333 2.97 -16.56 -11.00
C LEU A 333 3.17 -17.19 -9.61
N ASP A 334 4.44 -17.25 -9.17
CA ASP A 334 4.80 -17.76 -7.85
C ASP A 334 5.66 -16.69 -7.11
N PRO A 335 5.18 -16.13 -5.99
CA PRO A 335 3.87 -16.39 -5.37
C PRO A 335 2.68 -15.94 -6.24
N GLU A 336 1.47 -16.46 -5.99
CA GLU A 336 0.26 -16.04 -6.72
C GLU A 336 -0.16 -14.62 -6.26
N PRO A 337 -0.34 -13.64 -7.17
CA PRO A 337 -0.74 -12.29 -6.81
C PRO A 337 -2.17 -12.21 -6.25
N GLU A 338 -2.34 -11.49 -5.15
CA GLU A 338 -3.66 -11.21 -4.57
C GLU A 338 -4.18 -9.79 -4.86
N TYR A 339 -3.31 -8.92 -5.38
CA TYR A 339 -3.71 -7.65 -5.99
C TYR A 339 -3.29 -7.62 -7.46
N ILE A 340 -4.26 -7.45 -8.36
CA ILE A 340 -4.00 -7.22 -9.78
C ILE A 340 -4.44 -5.80 -10.13
N LEU A 341 -3.51 -5.00 -10.64
CA LEU A 341 -3.75 -3.62 -11.04
C LEU A 341 -3.55 -3.47 -12.55
N PHE A 342 -4.43 -2.72 -13.19
CA PHE A 342 -4.22 -2.26 -14.56
C PHE A 342 -4.06 -0.75 -14.61
N GLU A 343 -3.14 -0.29 -15.45
CA GLU A 343 -2.93 1.11 -15.80
C GLU A 343 -3.19 1.35 -17.29
#